data_AF-A0A099NRD2-F1
#
_entry.id   AF-A0A099NRD2-F1
#
_cell.length_a   1.000
_cell.length_b   1.000
_cell.length_c   1.000
_cell.angle_alpha   90.00
_cell.angle_beta   90.00
_cell.angle_gamma   90.00
#
_symmetry.space_group_name_H-M   'P 1'
#
loop_
_entity.id
_entity.type
_entity.pdbx_description
1 polymer ?
#
loop_
_entity_poly.entity_id
_entity_poly.type
_entity_poly.pdbx_seq_one_letter_code
_entity_poly.pdbx_strand_id
1 'polypeptide(L)'
;MNYSQEYIDKCYLELYIPPGPNGSFSIDANHLHIWPRKEFMLIALANSDGSFTSTFFGPWGLTESLNKRETIEDFFTRNFPDAVELIGIDNIVNVFLKNPKVQL
;
A
#
# COMPACT_ATOMS: atom_id res chain seq x y z
N MET A 1 -24.67 20.20 23.22
CA MET A 1 -23.98 19.73 22.00
C MET A 1 -23.72 18.25 22.18
N ASN A 2 -24.26 17.41 21.31
CA ASN A 2 -23.90 15.99 21.27
C ASN A 2 -22.97 15.79 20.07
N TYR A 3 -21.77 15.29 20.33
CA TYR A 3 -20.77 14.93 19.34
C TYR A 3 -20.39 13.47 19.59
N SER A 4 -20.28 12.69 18.51
CA SER A 4 -19.85 11.29 18.55
C SER A 4 -18.79 11.10 17.47
N GLN A 5 -17.71 10.40 17.83
CA GLN A 5 -16.62 10.03 16.96
C GLN A 5 -16.29 8.57 17.23
N GLU A 6 -16.23 7.77 16.17
CA GLU A 6 -15.90 6.34 16.20
C GLU A 6 -14.79 6.09 15.17
N TYR A 7 -13.72 5.44 15.60
CA TYR A 7 -12.65 5.00 14.72
C TYR A 7 -13.01 3.62 14.17
N ILE A 8 -12.80 3.43 12.87
CA ILE A 8 -13.04 2.16 12.21
C ILE A 8 -11.79 1.30 12.46
N ASP A 9 -11.96 -0.03 12.59
CA ASP A 9 -10.82 -0.96 12.71
C ASP A 9 -10.11 -1.16 11.36
N LYS A 10 -9.62 -0.06 10.79
CA LYS A 10 -8.88 -0.01 9.54
C LYS A 10 -7.75 0.99 9.69
N CYS A 11 -6.72 0.78 8.91
CA CYS A 11 -5.64 1.74 8.73
C CYS A 11 -5.25 1.83 7.27
N TYR A 12 -4.53 2.89 6.95
CA TYR A 12 -3.91 3.03 5.65
C TYR A 12 -2.42 3.36 5.73
N LEU A 13 -1.71 3.01 4.67
CA LEU A 13 -0.30 3.30 4.47
C LEU A 13 -0.06 3.63 2.99
N GLU A 14 0.70 4.67 2.71
CA GLU A 14 1.05 5.06 1.34
C GLU A 14 2.37 4.41 0.92
N LEU A 15 2.38 3.86 -0.29
CA LEU A 15 3.48 3.20 -0.97
C LEU A 15 3.71 3.93 -2.30
N TYR A 16 4.95 3.90 -2.76
CA TYR A 16 5.34 4.58 -4.00
C TYR A 16 5.75 3.56 -5.06
N ILE A 17 5.06 3.58 -6.20
CA ILE A 17 5.47 2.82 -7.40
C ILE A 17 6.32 3.76 -8.25
N PRO A 18 7.61 3.46 -8.46
CA PRO A 18 8.48 4.29 -9.28
C PRO A 18 8.04 4.31 -10.76
N PRO A 19 8.38 5.37 -11.49
CA PRO A 19 8.17 5.41 -12.93
C PRO A 19 9.05 4.38 -13.62
N GLY A 20 8.58 3.88 -14.76
CA GLY A 20 9.36 3.05 -15.66
C GLY A 20 10.47 3.82 -16.39
N PRO A 21 11.23 3.15 -17.26
CA PRO A 21 12.32 3.77 -18.01
C PRO A 21 11.86 5.02 -18.78
N ASN A 22 12.63 6.10 -18.67
CA ASN A 22 12.34 7.40 -19.29
C ASN A 22 11.01 8.04 -18.84
N GLY A 23 10.52 7.74 -17.64
CA GLY A 23 9.27 8.33 -17.12
C GLY A 23 8.01 7.68 -17.70
N SER A 24 8.12 6.49 -18.28
CA SER A 24 6.96 5.72 -18.74
C SER A 24 6.14 5.22 -17.56
N PHE A 25 4.82 5.08 -17.74
CA PHE A 25 3.99 4.42 -16.75
C PHE A 25 4.24 2.90 -16.74
N SER A 26 4.44 2.33 -15.55
CA SER A 26 4.67 0.88 -15.37
C SER A 26 3.40 0.04 -15.54
N ILE A 27 2.23 0.68 -15.39
CA ILE A 27 0.88 0.13 -15.62
C ILE A 27 0.01 1.20 -16.29
N ASP A 28 -1.23 0.89 -16.68
CA ASP A 28 -2.08 1.85 -17.41
C ASP A 28 -2.39 3.12 -16.59
N ALA A 29 -2.04 4.29 -17.10
CA ALA A 29 -2.20 5.55 -16.36
C ALA A 29 -3.65 6.05 -16.21
N ASN A 30 -4.57 5.56 -17.04
CA ASN A 30 -5.93 6.08 -17.14
C ASN A 30 -6.95 5.25 -16.35
N HIS A 31 -6.48 4.31 -15.54
CA HIS A 31 -7.32 3.43 -14.73
C HIS A 31 -6.96 3.51 -13.25
N LEU A 32 -7.98 3.33 -12.40
CA LEU A 32 -7.78 3.07 -10.99
C LEU A 32 -7.41 1.59 -10.82
N HIS A 33 -6.18 1.33 -10.38
CA HIS A 33 -5.73 -0.04 -10.13
C HIS A 33 -6.14 -0.45 -8.72
N ILE A 34 -6.71 -1.64 -8.61
CA ILE A 34 -7.18 -2.19 -7.33
C ILE A 34 -6.71 -3.63 -7.23
N TRP A 35 -6.03 -3.95 -6.12
CA TRP A 35 -5.71 -5.32 -5.72
C TRP A 35 -6.60 -5.70 -4.53
N PRO A 36 -7.82 -6.21 -4.77
CA PRO A 36 -8.73 -6.53 -3.69
C PRO A 36 -8.32 -7.84 -3.02
N ARG A 37 -8.20 -7.85 -1.70
CA ARG A 37 -8.31 -9.06 -0.88
C ARG A 37 -9.52 -8.90 0.04
N LYS A 38 -9.87 -9.94 0.78
CA LYS A 38 -11.10 -9.95 1.60
C LYS A 38 -11.09 -8.83 2.64
N GLU A 39 -10.02 -8.75 3.43
CA GLU A 39 -9.94 -7.84 4.59
C GLU A 39 -9.03 -6.64 4.34
N PHE A 40 -8.19 -6.69 3.31
CA PHE A 40 -7.20 -5.68 2.99
C PHE A 40 -7.10 -5.51 1.47
N MET A 41 -6.58 -4.38 1.00
CA MET A 41 -6.46 -4.08 -0.43
C MET A 41 -5.35 -3.08 -0.69
N LEU A 42 -4.86 -3.05 -1.93
CA LEU A 42 -4.08 -1.93 -2.46
C LEU A 42 -4.91 -1.21 -3.52
N ILE A 43 -4.81 0.11 -3.57
CA ILE A 43 -5.22 0.91 -4.73
C ILE A 43 -4.03 1.69 -5.23
N ALA A 44 -3.93 1.96 -6.54
CA ALA A 44 -2.89 2.85 -7.07
C ALA A 44 -3.47 3.88 -8.02
N LEU A 45 -3.06 5.13 -7.83
CA LEU A 45 -3.41 6.28 -8.67
C LEU A 45 -2.16 6.78 -9.40
N ALA A 46 -2.29 7.03 -10.69
CA ALA A 46 -1.21 7.53 -11.53
C ALA A 46 -0.87 8.99 -11.19
N ASN A 47 0.42 9.31 -11.18
CA ASN A 47 0.96 10.65 -11.08
C ASN A 47 1.46 11.13 -12.45
N SER A 48 1.55 12.44 -12.66
CA SER A 48 1.95 13.01 -13.96
C SER A 48 3.39 12.71 -14.40
N ASP A 49 4.24 12.22 -13.49
CA ASP A 49 5.65 11.90 -13.72
C ASP A 49 5.91 10.43 -14.13
N GLY A 50 4.85 9.64 -14.34
CA GLY A 50 4.93 8.22 -14.67
C GLY A 50 4.89 7.29 -13.45
N SER A 51 4.96 7.86 -12.23
CA SER A 51 4.87 7.10 -10.98
C SER A 51 3.42 6.84 -10.57
N PHE A 52 3.21 6.01 -9.55
CA PHE A 52 1.90 5.84 -8.92
C PHE A 52 1.99 5.96 -7.40
N THR A 53 0.98 6.61 -6.82
CA THR A 53 0.74 6.59 -5.38
C THR A 53 -0.16 5.41 -5.07
N SER A 54 0.39 4.41 -4.38
CA SER A 54 -0.34 3.22 -3.97
C SER A 54 -0.75 3.33 -2.50
N THR A 55 -2.00 3.03 -2.15
CA THR A 55 -2.47 3.05 -0.77
C THR A 55 -2.88 1.64 -0.34
N PHE A 56 -2.23 1.14 0.70
CA PHE A 56 -2.63 -0.08 1.40
C PHE A 56 -3.73 0.24 2.38
N PHE A 57 -4.79 -0.56 2.40
CA PHE A 57 -5.83 -0.55 3.42
C PHE A 57 -5.91 -1.93 4.06
N GLY A 58 -6.01 -1.99 5.38
CA GLY A 58 -6.20 -3.26 6.10
C GLY A 58 -6.64 -3.06 7.55
N PRO A 59 -6.99 -4.13 8.28
CA PRO A 59 -7.33 -4.06 9.69
C PRO A 59 -6.13 -3.60 10.52
N TRP A 60 -6.38 -2.90 11.63
CA TRP A 60 -5.30 -2.37 12.48
C TRP A 60 -4.41 -3.50 13.00
N GLY A 61 -5.02 -4.56 13.55
CA GLY A 61 -4.27 -5.71 14.10
C GLY A 61 -3.41 -6.44 13.06
N LEU A 62 -3.87 -6.53 11.81
CA LEU A 62 -3.06 -7.09 10.73
C LEU A 62 -1.83 -6.21 10.48
N THR A 63 -2.04 -4.91 10.32
CA THR A 63 -0.96 -3.98 10.01
C THR A 63 0.03 -3.84 11.16
N GLU A 64 -0.41 -3.94 12.41
CA GLU A 64 0.48 -4.02 13.57
C GLU A 64 1.36 -5.28 13.55
N SER A 65 0.83 -6.42 13.11
CA SER A 65 1.60 -7.66 12.98
C SER A 65 2.70 -7.58 11.90
N LEU A 66 2.54 -6.71 10.91
CA LEU A 66 3.52 -6.40 9.87
C LEU A 66 4.58 -5.42 10.41
N ASN A 67 5.45 -5.90 11.29
CA ASN A 67 6.46 -5.10 12.01
C ASN A 67 7.90 -5.64 11.91
N LYS A 68 8.12 -6.68 11.12
CA LYS A 68 9.43 -7.26 10.82
C LYS A 68 9.57 -7.47 9.32
N ARG A 69 10.79 -7.32 8.82
CA ARG A 69 11.10 -7.48 7.39
C ARG A 69 10.54 -8.80 6.86
N GLU A 70 10.87 -9.92 7.49
CA GLU A 70 10.51 -11.25 7.01
C GLU A 70 8.99 -11.42 6.93
N THR A 71 8.27 -10.96 7.96
CA THR A 71 6.80 -11.00 7.98
C THR A 71 6.17 -10.12 6.88
N ILE A 72 6.75 -8.95 6.63
CA ILE A 72 6.29 -8.03 5.57
C ILE A 72 6.56 -8.65 4.19
N GLU A 73 7.77 -9.19 3.97
CA GLU A 73 8.18 -9.82 2.72
C GLU A 73 7.29 -11.01 2.37
N ASP A 74 7.08 -11.92 3.33
CA ASP A 74 6.21 -13.08 3.17
C ASP A 74 4.75 -12.68 2.92
N PHE A 75 4.26 -11.67 3.63
CA PHE A 75 2.90 -11.18 3.46
C PHE A 75 2.68 -10.59 2.08
N PHE A 76 3.55 -9.70 1.63
CA PHE A 76 3.41 -9.02 0.34
C PHE A 76 3.68 -9.94 -0.84
N THR A 77 4.70 -10.79 -0.77
CA THR A 77 5.00 -11.74 -1.86
C THR A 77 3.86 -12.74 -2.06
N ARG A 78 3.24 -13.21 -0.96
CA ARG A 78 2.11 -14.15 -1.03
C ARG A 78 0.81 -13.50 -1.48
N ASN A 79 0.53 -12.28 -1.04
CA ASN A 79 -0.76 -11.64 -1.28
C ASN A 79 -0.75 -10.68 -2.47
N PHE A 80 0.37 -10.07 -2.83
CA PHE A 80 0.47 -9.02 -3.86
C PHE A 80 1.76 -9.15 -4.70
N PRO A 81 2.02 -10.33 -5.32
CA PRO A 81 3.28 -10.57 -6.01
C PRO A 81 3.55 -9.57 -7.14
N ASP A 82 2.52 -9.19 -7.89
CA ASP A 82 2.56 -8.20 -8.95
C ASP A 82 2.83 -6.78 -8.44
N ALA A 83 2.20 -6.37 -7.32
CA ALA A 83 2.51 -5.09 -6.70
C ALA A 83 3.94 -5.07 -6.13
N VAL A 84 4.46 -6.20 -5.66
CA VAL A 84 5.86 -6.32 -5.21
C VAL A 84 6.83 -6.10 -6.37
N GLU A 85 6.56 -6.66 -7.54
CA GLU A 85 7.36 -6.42 -8.75
C GLU A 85 7.37 -4.95 -9.17
N LEU A 86 6.23 -4.25 -9.00
CA LEU A 86 6.10 -2.84 -9.34
C LEU A 86 6.76 -1.89 -8.32
N ILE A 87 6.57 -2.13 -7.02
CA ILE A 87 6.99 -1.24 -5.93
C ILE A 87 8.44 -1.50 -5.50
N GLY A 88 8.86 -2.76 -5.55
CA GLY A 88 10.11 -3.24 -4.96
C GLY A 88 9.95 -3.59 -3.48
N ILE A 89 10.35 -4.82 -3.12
CA ILE A 89 10.14 -5.37 -1.78
C ILE A 89 10.84 -4.55 -0.68
N ASP A 90 12.05 -4.05 -0.94
CA ASP A 90 12.76 -3.21 0.02
C ASP A 90 12.04 -1.89 0.29
N ASN A 91 11.38 -1.31 -0.71
CA ASN A 91 10.60 -0.08 -0.53
C ASN A 91 9.38 -0.35 0.35
N ILE A 92 8.65 -1.44 0.09
CA ILE A 92 7.52 -1.87 0.91
C ILE A 92 7.95 -2.06 2.37
N VAL A 93 9.03 -2.82 2.61
CA VAL A 93 9.55 -3.06 3.96
C VAL A 93 9.93 -1.75 4.64
N ASN A 94 10.63 -0.85 3.94
CA ASN A 94 11.02 0.44 4.50
C ASN A 94 9.82 1.28 4.93
N VAL A 95 8.77 1.37 4.11
CA VAL A 95 7.56 2.14 4.42
C VAL A 95 6.86 1.54 5.64
N PHE A 96 6.65 0.22 5.68
CA PHE A 96 5.97 -0.44 6.81
C PHE A 96 6.73 -0.32 8.15
N LEU A 97 8.06 -0.26 8.11
CA LEU A 97 8.89 -0.15 9.32
C LEU A 97 9.13 1.29 9.77
N LYS A 98 9.20 2.26 8.85
CA LYS A 98 9.58 3.66 9.17
C LYS A 98 8.39 4.60 9.32
N ASN A 99 7.30 4.36 8.60
CA ASN A 99 6.19 5.30 8.58
C ASN A 99 5.18 4.99 9.70
N PRO A 100 4.62 6.02 10.36
CA PRO A 100 3.53 5.83 11.30
C PRO A 100 2.29 5.29 10.56
N LYS A 101 1.66 4.28 11.15
CA LYS A 101 0.40 3.71 10.67
C LYS A 101 -0.74 4.62 11.11
N VAL A 102 -1.59 5.04 10.17
CA VAL A 102 -2.72 5.93 10.48
C VAL A 102 -3.99 5.10 10.60
N GLN A 103 -4.61 5.12 11.78
CA GLN A 103 -5.91 4.50 12.02
C GLN A 103 -7.04 5.40 11.48
N LEU A 104 -8.01 4.78 10.82
CA LEU A 104 -9.18 5.43 10.22
C LEU A 104 -10.36 5.53 11.19
#